data_AF-A0A931QVY9-F1
#
_entry.id   AF-A0A931QVY9-F1
#
_cell.length_a   1.000
_cell.length_b   1.000
_cell.length_c   1.000
_cell.angle_alpha   90.00
_cell.angle_beta   90.00
_cell.angle_gamma   90.00
#
_symmetry.space_group_name_H-M   'P 1'
#
loop_
_entity.id
_entity.type
_entity.pdbx_description
1 polymer ?
#
loop_
_entity_poly.entity_id
_entity_poly.type
_entity_poly.pdbx_seq_one_letter_code
_entity_poly.pdbx_strand_id
1 'polypeptide(L)'
;MEMTNVKIQMSNIMLFKYSVVFIALAEVLSFLSFQYPQTSAWFFGVASVIAIALTIRRLEYGVMLVFGELVIGSFGRMLEISIGGFDISIRMALWLVVLVVWFSRAIQKRRVSFYHSNLFKPYVALAVILGWGIVWGIIRGNPLGLIFLDVNNYLYFALIFPVYDVLSSSDALRRVGAVIATAIGYVAVKTIALFYIFSHELFRLQDALYAWSRASHLVEITNMDPAIILSRIFMQSQIWLVFGVFMLLGVLFMSLRASASAAKQSYQRDDDGHLKGEPKRDHKIASASGLAMTTGLLILSLAAIIASFSRSFWLSLAITFIVLVAVLLAVMREKLKTVGRFIAIATGIGVLSVGLVIISMQFPIPQSTASPDLIKNRAGKFTGEAAVSSRYAQIKPLLESIKNHPVLGSGFGTS
;
A
#
# COMPACT_ATOMS: atom_id res chain seq x y z
N MET A 1 -1.38 -34.25 -8.04
CA MET A 1 -1.73 -32.86 -8.41
C MET A 1 -2.77 -32.26 -7.46
N GLU A 2 -3.83 -32.99 -7.14
CA GLU A 2 -4.92 -32.53 -6.25
C GLU A 2 -4.47 -32.29 -4.80
N MET A 3 -3.73 -33.23 -4.19
CA MET A 3 -3.16 -33.04 -2.84
C MET A 3 -2.18 -31.86 -2.74
N THR A 4 -1.45 -31.55 -3.81
CA THR A 4 -0.50 -30.42 -3.84
C THR A 4 -1.24 -29.08 -3.85
N ASN A 5 -2.33 -28.98 -4.61
CA ASN A 5 -3.16 -27.77 -4.67
C ASN A 5 -3.89 -27.51 -3.34
N VAL A 6 -4.41 -28.55 -2.69
CA VAL A 6 -5.07 -28.42 -1.37
C VAL A 6 -4.08 -27.93 -0.31
N LYS A 7 -2.85 -28.46 -0.29
CA LYS A 7 -1.81 -28.04 0.66
C LYS A 7 -1.38 -26.58 0.46
N ILE A 8 -1.29 -26.12 -0.79
CA ILE A 8 -1.00 -24.71 -1.12
C ILE A 8 -2.14 -23.80 -0.67
N GLN A 9 -3.40 -24.19 -0.93
CA GLN A 9 -4.57 -23.40 -0.55
C GLN A 9 -4.71 -23.29 0.98
N MET A 10 -4.52 -24.39 1.71
CA MET A 10 -4.50 -24.37 3.19
C MET A 10 -3.38 -23.48 3.74
N SER A 11 -2.18 -23.53 3.14
CA SER A 11 -1.05 -22.67 3.55
C SER A 11 -1.37 -21.19 3.41
N ASN A 12 -2.09 -20.79 2.35
CA ASN A 12 -2.44 -19.39 2.11
C ASN A 12 -3.51 -18.89 3.10
N ILE A 13 -4.48 -19.73 3.45
CA ILE A 13 -5.52 -19.39 4.44
C ILE A 13 -4.89 -19.18 5.81
N MET A 14 -3.96 -20.06 6.21
CA MET A 14 -3.23 -19.90 7.48
C MET A 14 -2.38 -18.64 7.48
N LEU A 15 -1.68 -18.36 6.38
CA LEU A 15 -0.88 -17.13 6.24
C LEU A 15 -1.75 -15.87 6.33
N PHE A 16 -2.93 -15.85 5.70
CA PHE A 16 -3.90 -14.77 5.83
C PHE A 16 -4.31 -14.56 7.28
N LYS A 17 -4.73 -15.63 7.97
CA LYS A 17 -5.14 -15.58 9.39
C LYS A 17 -4.02 -15.03 10.28
N TYR A 18 -2.80 -15.54 10.12
CA TYR A 18 -1.65 -15.05 10.88
C TYR A 18 -1.35 -13.59 10.56
N SER A 19 -1.41 -13.18 9.29
CA SER A 19 -1.18 -11.79 8.89
C SER A 19 -2.19 -10.85 9.55
N VAL A 20 -3.48 -11.20 9.55
CA VAL A 20 -4.52 -10.43 10.25
C VAL A 20 -4.23 -10.33 11.75
N VAL A 21 -3.84 -11.44 12.39
CA VAL A 21 -3.50 -11.47 13.82
C VAL A 21 -2.28 -10.58 14.12
N PHE A 22 -1.21 -10.66 13.32
CA PHE A 22 -0.02 -9.83 13.49
C PHE A 22 -0.33 -8.34 13.31
N ILE A 23 -1.14 -7.98 12.31
CA ILE A 23 -1.56 -6.60 12.09
C ILE A 23 -2.40 -6.09 13.26
N ALA A 24 -3.40 -6.86 13.70
CA ALA A 24 -4.24 -6.50 14.84
C ALA A 24 -3.41 -6.36 16.12
N LEU A 25 -2.47 -7.28 16.35
CA LEU A 25 -1.56 -7.21 17.49
C LEU A 25 -0.69 -5.95 17.42
N ALA A 26 -0.12 -5.60 16.26
CA ALA A 26 0.69 -4.40 16.10
C ALA A 26 -0.10 -3.12 16.44
N GLU A 27 -1.36 -3.04 16.03
CA GLU A 27 -2.24 -1.90 16.32
C GLU A 27 -2.61 -1.81 17.80
N VAL A 28 -2.93 -2.95 18.43
CA VAL A 28 -3.20 -3.02 19.88
C VAL A 28 -1.96 -2.63 20.68
N LEU A 29 -0.79 -3.15 20.33
CA LEU A 29 0.46 -2.79 21.00
C LEU A 29 0.82 -1.32 20.78
N SER A 30 0.55 -0.77 19.59
CA SER A 30 0.71 0.66 19.32
C SER A 30 -0.20 1.51 20.21
N PHE A 31 -1.48 1.15 20.30
CA PHE A 31 -2.44 1.86 21.15
C PHE A 31 -2.09 1.75 22.64
N LEU A 32 -1.66 0.57 23.11
CA LEU A 32 -1.22 0.37 24.49
C LEU A 32 0.06 1.16 24.80
N SER A 33 1.01 1.23 23.85
CA SER A 33 2.21 2.07 23.99
C SER A 33 1.86 3.55 24.14
N PHE A 34 0.84 4.00 23.41
CA PHE A 34 0.34 5.37 23.52
C PHE A 34 -0.30 5.65 24.89
N GLN A 35 -1.14 4.73 25.39
CA GLN A 35 -1.79 4.88 26.70
C GLN A 35 -0.81 4.73 27.87
N TYR A 36 0.19 3.85 27.72
CA TYR A 36 1.18 3.55 28.75
C TYR A 36 2.59 3.66 28.14
N PRO A 37 3.17 4.87 28.05
CA PRO A 37 4.47 5.10 27.39
C PRO A 37 5.61 4.21 27.91
N GLN A 38 5.57 3.83 29.20
CA GLN A 38 6.54 2.93 29.83
C GLN A 38 6.59 1.53 29.18
N THR A 39 5.52 1.12 28.48
CA THR A 39 5.43 -0.18 27.80
C THR A 39 6.02 -0.15 26.39
N SER A 40 6.24 1.03 25.79
CA SER A 40 6.69 1.17 24.40
C SER A 40 8.02 0.46 24.15
N ALA A 41 9.01 0.66 25.03
CA ALA A 41 10.32 0.03 24.92
C ALA A 41 10.23 -1.51 24.97
N TRP A 42 9.36 -2.05 25.82
CA TRP A 42 9.14 -3.49 25.94
C TRP A 42 8.49 -4.07 24.69
N PHE A 43 7.41 -3.44 24.20
CA PHE A 43 6.73 -3.89 22.98
C PHE A 43 7.61 -3.78 21.75
N PHE A 44 8.37 -2.68 21.62
CA PHE A 44 9.38 -2.51 20.58
C PHE A 44 10.45 -3.61 20.66
N GLY A 45 10.98 -3.89 21.85
CA GLY A 45 12.00 -4.91 22.07
C GLY A 45 11.51 -6.31 21.71
N VAL A 46 10.32 -6.71 22.19
CA VAL A 46 9.70 -7.99 21.86
C VAL A 46 9.43 -8.12 20.36
N ALA A 47 8.85 -7.10 19.73
CA ALA A 47 8.61 -7.09 18.30
C ALA A 47 9.91 -7.25 17.48
N SER A 48 10.98 -6.56 17.91
CA SER A 48 12.30 -6.66 17.29
C SER A 48 12.91 -8.05 17.43
N VAL A 49 12.83 -8.67 18.61
CA VAL A 49 13.32 -10.04 18.84
C VAL A 49 12.55 -11.05 18.00
N ILE A 50 11.22 -10.93 17.92
CA ILE A 50 10.38 -11.78 17.06
C ILE A 50 10.79 -11.61 15.59
N ALA A 51 10.98 -10.37 15.14
CA ALA A 51 11.41 -10.09 13.78
C ALA A 51 12.78 -10.71 13.46
N ILE A 52 13.74 -10.62 14.38
CA ILE A 52 15.06 -11.25 14.26
C ILE A 52 14.90 -12.77 14.14
N ALA A 53 14.19 -13.40 15.07
CA ALA A 53 13.99 -14.85 15.09
C ALA A 53 13.33 -15.37 13.81
N LEU A 54 12.29 -14.68 13.32
CA LEU A 54 11.60 -15.05 12.08
C LEU A 54 12.50 -14.86 10.85
N THR A 55 13.26 -13.77 10.77
CA THR A 55 14.14 -13.47 9.63
C THR A 55 15.32 -14.44 9.58
N ILE A 56 15.92 -14.78 10.74
CA ILE A 56 16.97 -15.80 10.86
C ILE A 56 16.43 -17.19 10.53
N ARG A 57 15.15 -17.49 10.81
CA ARG A 57 14.54 -18.74 10.37
C ARG A 57 14.37 -18.79 8.86
N ARG A 58 13.79 -17.74 8.26
CA ARG A 58 13.64 -17.57 6.80
C ARG A 58 13.63 -16.09 6.45
N LEU A 59 14.49 -15.67 5.51
CA LEU A 59 14.56 -14.26 5.09
C LEU A 59 13.22 -13.76 4.57
N GLU A 60 12.47 -14.64 3.92
CA GLU A 60 11.12 -14.39 3.43
C GLU A 60 10.19 -13.83 4.50
N TYR A 61 10.25 -14.32 5.75
CA TYR A 61 9.40 -13.79 6.82
C TYR A 61 9.79 -12.36 7.21
N GLY A 62 11.08 -12.03 7.19
CA GLY A 62 11.53 -10.66 7.39
C GLY A 62 11.03 -9.72 6.30
N VAL A 63 11.11 -10.16 5.03
CA VAL A 63 10.55 -9.41 3.89
C VAL A 63 9.03 -9.22 4.02
N MET A 64 8.30 -10.24 4.48
CA MET A 64 6.86 -10.12 4.77
C MET A 64 6.57 -9.11 5.87
N LEU A 65 7.35 -9.08 6.96
CA LEU A 65 7.19 -8.11 8.04
C LEU A 65 7.42 -6.69 7.55
N VAL A 66 8.48 -6.46 6.77
CA VAL A 66 8.79 -5.15 6.18
C VAL A 66 7.67 -4.69 5.26
N PHE A 67 7.18 -5.53 4.34
CA PHE A 67 6.07 -5.14 3.45
C PHE A 67 4.76 -4.94 4.21
N GLY A 68 4.46 -5.79 5.21
CA GLY A 68 3.27 -5.65 6.04
C GLY A 68 3.28 -4.32 6.79
N GLU A 69 4.38 -4.01 7.49
CA GLU A 69 4.56 -2.75 8.21
C GLU A 69 4.54 -1.54 7.26
N LEU A 70 5.22 -1.62 6.12
CA LEU A 70 5.26 -0.55 5.13
C LEU A 70 3.86 -0.18 4.61
N VAL A 71 2.98 -1.17 4.47
CA VAL A 71 1.59 -0.96 4.03
C VAL A 71 0.73 -0.38 5.14
N ILE A 72 0.80 -0.91 6.38
CA ILE A 72 -0.12 -0.47 7.46
C ILE A 72 0.38 0.76 8.24
N GLY A 73 1.70 0.92 8.37
CA GLY A 73 2.33 1.74 9.40
C GLY A 73 2.48 3.22 9.07
N SER A 74 2.00 3.70 7.91
CA SER A 74 2.12 5.11 7.49
C SER A 74 3.57 5.62 7.55
N PHE A 75 3.93 6.51 8.49
CA PHE A 75 5.31 6.98 8.73
C PHE A 75 6.21 5.96 9.45
N GLY A 76 5.67 4.82 9.88
CA GLY A 76 6.40 3.71 10.50
C GLY A 76 6.57 3.80 12.01
N ARG A 77 5.87 4.75 12.65
CA ARG A 77 5.96 5.08 14.08
C ARG A 77 4.91 4.34 14.93
N MET A 78 4.47 3.16 14.51
CA MET A 78 3.52 2.35 15.30
C MET A 78 4.10 1.97 16.67
N LEU A 79 5.39 1.66 16.70
CA LEU A 79 6.18 1.45 17.91
C LEU A 79 7.50 2.19 17.73
N GLU A 80 7.94 2.89 18.77
CA GLU A 80 9.18 3.66 18.75
C GLU A 80 9.86 3.69 20.11
N ILE A 81 11.17 3.88 20.07
CA ILE A 81 11.99 4.12 21.24
C ILE A 81 12.89 5.33 20.98
N SER A 82 12.98 6.24 21.95
CA SER A 82 13.87 7.39 21.87
C SER A 82 15.18 7.08 22.58
N ILE A 83 16.30 7.12 21.85
CA ILE A 83 17.64 6.85 22.37
C ILE A 83 18.53 8.04 22.02
N GLY A 84 19.04 8.75 23.03
CA GLY A 84 19.98 9.86 22.82
C GLY A 84 19.41 11.03 21.99
N GLY A 85 18.09 11.25 22.04
CA GLY A 85 17.40 12.28 21.25
C GLY A 85 17.02 11.85 19.83
N PHE A 86 17.24 10.59 19.46
CA PHE A 86 16.81 10.02 18.19
C PHE A 86 15.68 9.00 18.38
N ASP A 87 14.60 9.16 17.63
CA ASP A 87 13.48 8.23 17.62
C ASP A 87 13.76 7.10 16.63
N ILE A 88 13.93 5.88 17.15
CA ILE A 88 14.07 4.67 16.35
C ILE A 88 12.70 4.00 16.23
N SER A 89 12.18 3.97 15.01
CA SER A 89 10.88 3.37 14.72
C SER A 89 10.99 1.87 14.43
N ILE A 90 9.90 1.13 14.60
CA ILE A 90 9.86 -0.30 14.29
C ILE A 90 10.19 -0.58 12.83
N ARG A 91 9.84 0.33 11.91
CA ARG A 91 10.25 0.25 10.50
C ARG A 91 11.76 0.22 10.34
N MET A 92 12.47 1.11 11.03
CA MET A 92 13.94 1.17 10.99
C MET A 92 14.54 -0.12 11.56
N ALA A 93 13.98 -0.65 12.65
CA ALA A 93 14.40 -1.93 13.21
C ALA A 93 14.18 -3.08 12.22
N LEU A 94 13.00 -3.20 11.62
CA LEU A 94 12.70 -4.24 10.63
C LEU A 94 13.62 -4.14 9.39
N TRP A 95 13.83 -2.93 8.89
CA TRP A 95 14.76 -2.65 7.79
C TRP A 95 16.17 -3.14 8.13
N LEU A 96 16.68 -2.79 9.31
CA LEU A 96 18.03 -3.16 9.76
C LEU A 96 18.16 -4.68 9.95
N VAL A 97 17.18 -5.30 10.61
CA VAL A 97 17.16 -6.76 10.86
C VAL A 97 17.19 -7.52 9.53
N VAL A 98 16.35 -7.15 8.58
CA VAL A 98 16.30 -7.82 7.26
C VAL A 98 17.62 -7.66 6.52
N LEU A 99 18.20 -6.46 6.51
CA LEU A 99 19.46 -6.22 5.83
C LEU A 99 20.64 -6.93 6.48
N VAL A 100 20.78 -6.88 7.80
CA VAL A 100 21.89 -7.54 8.52
C VAL A 100 21.82 -9.06 8.34
N VAL A 101 20.64 -9.66 8.46
CA VAL A 101 20.48 -11.10 8.27
C VAL A 101 20.73 -11.51 6.82
N TRP A 102 20.23 -10.72 5.85
CA TRP A 102 20.51 -10.96 4.43
C TRP A 102 22.00 -10.83 4.13
N PHE A 103 22.64 -9.75 4.57
CA PHE A 103 24.05 -9.48 4.33
C PHE A 103 24.94 -10.58 4.91
N SER A 104 24.65 -11.03 6.13
CA SER A 104 25.35 -12.17 6.76
C SER A 104 25.27 -13.43 5.91
N ARG A 105 24.08 -13.72 5.35
CA ARG A 105 23.89 -14.87 4.45
C ARG A 105 24.55 -14.67 3.08
N ALA A 106 24.56 -13.45 2.55
CA ALA A 106 25.20 -13.13 1.29
C ALA A 106 26.72 -13.31 1.37
N ILE A 107 27.33 -12.90 2.48
CA ILE A 107 28.76 -13.16 2.78
C ILE A 107 29.02 -14.67 2.87
N GLN A 108 28.22 -15.41 3.65
CA GLN A 108 28.38 -16.86 3.81
C GLN A 108 28.27 -17.60 2.47
N LYS A 109 27.34 -17.20 1.61
CA LYS A 109 27.11 -17.82 0.29
C LYS A 109 28.03 -17.27 -0.80
N ARG A 110 28.77 -16.18 -0.53
CA ARG A 110 29.58 -15.41 -1.49
C ARG A 110 28.84 -15.10 -2.79
N ARG A 111 27.53 -14.84 -2.70
CA ARG A 111 26.66 -14.62 -3.86
C ARG A 111 25.59 -13.60 -3.54
N VAL A 112 25.42 -12.65 -4.45
CA VAL A 112 24.34 -11.66 -4.46
C VAL A 112 23.60 -11.82 -5.78
N SER A 113 22.33 -12.23 -5.74
CA SER A 113 21.62 -12.54 -6.99
C SER A 113 21.28 -11.28 -7.79
N PHE A 114 21.06 -10.16 -7.11
CA PHE A 114 20.70 -8.88 -7.72
C PHE A 114 21.72 -8.33 -8.74
N TYR A 115 23.00 -8.69 -8.62
CA TYR A 115 24.05 -8.23 -9.57
C TYR A 115 23.80 -8.67 -11.01
N HIS A 116 23.06 -9.76 -11.21
CA HIS A 116 22.74 -10.30 -12.53
C HIS A 116 21.40 -9.79 -13.05
N SER A 117 20.74 -8.88 -12.33
CA SER A 117 19.44 -8.33 -12.73
C SER A 117 19.58 -7.19 -13.73
N ASN A 118 18.58 -7.01 -14.59
CA ASN A 118 18.49 -5.86 -15.49
C ASN A 118 18.36 -4.52 -14.74
N LEU A 119 17.97 -4.57 -13.45
CA LEU A 119 17.82 -3.39 -12.60
C LEU A 119 19.14 -2.95 -11.94
N PHE A 120 20.20 -3.77 -12.00
CA PHE A 120 21.46 -3.45 -11.36
C PHE A 120 22.10 -2.19 -11.93
N LYS A 121 22.11 -2.01 -13.26
CA LYS A 121 22.70 -0.81 -13.90
C LYS A 121 21.98 0.49 -13.52
N PRO A 122 20.63 0.59 -13.64
CA PRO A 122 19.89 1.74 -13.12
C PRO A 122 20.11 1.98 -11.61
N TYR A 123 20.21 0.91 -10.82
CA TYR A 123 20.48 1.02 -9.38
C TYR A 123 21.86 1.60 -9.09
N VAL A 124 22.89 1.19 -9.83
CA VAL A 124 24.24 1.78 -9.72
C VAL A 124 24.21 3.26 -10.11
N ALA A 125 23.50 3.63 -11.17
CA ALA A 125 23.34 5.04 -11.54
C ALA A 125 22.69 5.87 -10.42
N LEU A 126 21.63 5.33 -9.78
CA LEU A 126 21.02 5.96 -8.61
C LEU A 126 22.03 6.09 -7.46
N ALA A 127 22.78 5.03 -7.14
CA ALA A 127 23.78 5.06 -6.08
C ALA A 127 24.88 6.10 -6.34
N VAL A 128 25.31 6.27 -7.59
CA VAL A 128 26.26 7.32 -7.99
C VAL A 128 25.68 8.72 -7.79
N ILE A 129 24.42 8.95 -8.18
CA ILE A 129 23.75 10.25 -8.00
C ILE A 129 23.62 10.58 -6.50
N LEU A 130 23.23 9.60 -5.68
CA LEU A 130 23.13 9.80 -4.23
C LEU A 130 24.50 10.05 -3.60
N GLY A 131 25.52 9.27 -4.00
CA GLY A 131 26.90 9.47 -3.57
C GLY A 131 27.42 10.85 -3.95
N TRP A 132 27.13 11.32 -5.16
CA TRP A 132 27.45 12.68 -5.60
C TRP A 132 26.77 13.73 -4.71
N GLY A 133 25.48 13.60 -4.43
CA GLY A 133 24.75 14.52 -3.56
C GLY A 133 25.32 14.62 -2.15
N ILE A 134 25.81 13.50 -1.60
CA ILE A 134 26.47 13.45 -0.28
C ILE A 134 27.82 14.16 -0.34
N VAL A 135 28.68 13.77 -1.28
CA VAL A 135 30.02 14.33 -1.45
C VAL A 135 29.93 15.84 -1.70
N TRP A 136 29.01 16.27 -2.55
CA TRP A 136 28.80 17.69 -2.86
C TRP A 136 28.26 18.48 -1.66
N GLY A 137 27.33 17.91 -0.88
CA GLY A 137 26.86 18.51 0.37
C GLY A 137 28.00 18.73 1.38
N ILE A 138 28.90 17.74 1.51
CA ILE A 138 30.09 17.84 2.38
C ILE A 138 31.04 18.93 1.87
N ILE A 139 31.34 18.95 0.57
CA ILE A 139 32.22 19.96 -0.04
C ILE A 139 31.70 21.39 0.17
N ARG A 140 30.37 21.57 0.17
CA ARG A 140 29.73 22.87 0.43
C ARG A 140 29.64 23.25 1.90
N GLY A 141 30.12 22.41 2.81
CA GLY A 141 30.10 22.67 4.25
C GLY A 141 28.71 22.50 4.89
N ASN A 142 27.80 21.75 4.26
CA ASN A 142 26.50 21.47 4.86
C ASN A 142 26.67 20.62 6.14
N PRO A 143 25.91 20.89 7.22
CA PRO A 143 25.99 20.10 8.44
C PRO A 143 25.71 18.61 8.19
N LEU A 144 26.57 17.73 8.71
CA LEU A 144 26.42 16.27 8.54
C LEU A 144 25.06 15.75 9.02
N GLY A 145 24.50 16.36 10.07
CA GLY A 145 23.16 16.01 10.55
C GLY A 145 22.06 16.25 9.50
N LEU A 146 22.12 17.38 8.78
CA LEU A 146 21.16 17.68 7.72
C LEU A 146 21.37 16.79 6.49
N ILE A 147 22.62 16.50 6.14
CA ILE A 147 22.94 15.53 5.08
C ILE A 147 22.35 14.16 5.42
N PHE A 148 22.53 13.69 6.66
CA PHE A 148 21.98 12.42 7.11
C PHE A 148 20.45 12.39 7.04
N LEU A 149 19.78 13.44 7.51
CA LEU A 149 18.32 13.54 7.47
C LEU A 149 17.76 13.43 6.05
N ASP A 150 18.42 14.06 5.08
CA ASP A 150 18.03 13.96 3.66
C ASP A 150 18.30 12.55 3.08
N VAL A 151 19.47 11.98 3.38
CA VAL A 151 19.92 10.70 2.82
C VAL A 151 19.15 9.51 3.40
N ASN A 152 18.73 9.60 4.67
CA ASN A 152 18.09 8.50 5.40
C ASN A 152 16.94 7.84 4.63
N ASN A 153 16.11 8.64 3.96
CA ASN A 153 14.98 8.13 3.17
C ASN A 153 15.42 7.25 1.98
N TYR A 154 16.60 7.51 1.41
CA TYR A 154 17.13 6.74 0.29
C TYR A 154 17.75 5.40 0.70
N LEU A 155 18.11 5.23 1.98
CA LEU A 155 18.62 3.94 2.48
C LEU A 155 17.59 2.81 2.34
N TYR A 156 16.30 3.15 2.22
CA TYR A 156 15.25 2.17 1.94
C TYR A 156 15.47 1.40 0.63
N PHE A 157 16.16 2.00 -0.35
CA PHE A 157 16.53 1.32 -1.60
C PHE A 157 17.47 0.14 -1.40
N ALA A 158 18.17 0.03 -0.27
CA ALA A 158 18.98 -1.15 0.06
C ALA A 158 18.12 -2.42 0.21
N LEU A 159 16.82 -2.30 0.51
CA LEU A 159 15.93 -3.47 0.58
C LEU A 159 15.78 -4.21 -0.76
N ILE A 160 16.16 -3.60 -1.89
CA ILE A 160 16.09 -4.29 -3.19
C ILE A 160 16.88 -5.60 -3.18
N PHE A 161 17.99 -5.67 -2.44
CA PHE A 161 18.83 -6.86 -2.37
C PHE A 161 18.12 -8.05 -1.71
N PRO A 162 17.68 -7.97 -0.43
CA PRO A 162 16.93 -9.07 0.19
C PRO A 162 15.60 -9.35 -0.51
N VAL A 163 14.92 -8.32 -1.01
CA VAL A 163 13.64 -8.48 -1.72
C VAL A 163 13.83 -9.26 -3.02
N TYR A 164 14.82 -8.91 -3.84
CA TYR A 164 15.09 -9.61 -5.09
C TYR A 164 15.49 -11.08 -4.86
N ASP A 165 16.35 -11.33 -3.87
CA ASP A 165 16.75 -12.70 -3.48
C ASP A 165 15.57 -13.56 -3.00
N VAL A 166 14.59 -12.98 -2.31
CA VAL A 166 13.40 -13.70 -1.84
C VAL A 166 12.38 -13.88 -2.95
N LEU A 167 12.07 -12.83 -3.69
CA LEU A 167 11.00 -12.81 -4.69
C LEU A 167 11.39 -13.52 -6.00
N SER A 168 12.64 -13.96 -6.15
CA SER A 168 13.04 -14.84 -7.26
C SER A 168 12.32 -16.20 -7.22
N SER A 169 11.75 -16.59 -6.07
CA SER A 169 10.89 -17.78 -5.95
C SER A 169 9.42 -17.43 -6.19
N SER A 170 8.77 -18.13 -7.12
CA SER A 170 7.34 -17.95 -7.42
C SER A 170 6.44 -18.19 -6.20
N ASP A 171 6.85 -19.10 -5.32
CA ASP A 171 6.11 -19.42 -4.10
C ASP A 171 6.24 -18.30 -3.06
N ALA A 172 7.44 -17.74 -2.91
CA ALA A 172 7.66 -16.59 -2.02
C ALA A 172 6.92 -15.35 -2.53
N LEU A 173 6.92 -15.11 -3.84
CA LEU A 173 6.16 -14.03 -4.47
C LEU A 173 4.67 -14.13 -4.15
N ARG A 174 4.08 -15.33 -4.25
CA ARG A 174 2.68 -15.56 -3.90
C ARG A 174 2.40 -15.28 -2.42
N ARG A 175 3.26 -15.75 -1.51
CA ARG A 175 3.07 -15.57 -0.07
C ARG A 175 3.27 -14.11 0.36
N VAL A 176 4.29 -13.42 -0.15
CA VAL A 176 4.49 -11.98 0.09
C VAL A 176 3.33 -11.17 -0.49
N GLY A 177 2.87 -11.50 -1.69
CA GLY A 177 1.69 -10.90 -2.30
C GLY A 177 0.43 -11.09 -1.46
N ALA A 178 0.26 -12.25 -0.81
CA ALA A 178 -0.85 -12.49 0.11
C ALA A 178 -0.79 -11.60 1.37
N VAL A 179 0.41 -11.38 1.94
CA VAL A 179 0.61 -10.45 3.07
C VAL A 179 0.29 -9.02 2.65
N ILE A 180 0.77 -8.57 1.50
CA ILE A 180 0.48 -7.23 0.95
C ILE A 180 -1.03 -7.06 0.71
N ALA A 181 -1.69 -8.03 0.09
CA ALA A 181 -3.13 -7.99 -0.14
C ALA A 181 -3.93 -7.95 1.18
N THR A 182 -3.48 -8.69 2.19
CA THR A 182 -4.08 -8.66 3.54
C THR A 182 -3.91 -7.28 4.18
N ALA A 183 -2.72 -6.70 4.10
CA ALA A 183 -2.43 -5.37 4.64
C ALA A 183 -3.20 -4.26 3.90
N ILE A 184 -3.36 -4.35 2.57
CA ILE A 184 -4.21 -3.45 1.77
C ILE A 184 -5.67 -3.56 2.22
N GLY A 185 -6.18 -4.79 2.38
CA GLY A 185 -7.52 -5.02 2.91
C GLY A 185 -7.71 -4.43 4.30
N TYR A 186 -6.71 -4.56 5.17
CA TYR A 186 -6.71 -3.95 6.50
C TYR A 186 -6.74 -2.42 6.42
N VAL A 187 -5.89 -1.77 5.61
CA VAL A 187 -5.88 -0.31 5.44
C VAL A 187 -7.23 0.18 4.89
N ALA A 188 -7.86 -0.57 3.98
CA ALA A 188 -9.17 -0.23 3.45
C ALA A 188 -10.25 -0.28 4.56
N VAL A 189 -10.29 -1.36 5.33
CA VAL A 189 -11.22 -1.52 6.46
C VAL A 189 -10.97 -0.45 7.52
N LYS A 190 -9.71 -0.20 7.91
CA LYS A 190 -9.33 0.85 8.87
C LYS A 190 -9.79 2.23 8.39
N THR A 191 -9.62 2.54 7.10
CA THR A 191 -10.08 3.81 6.53
C THR A 191 -11.59 3.96 6.65
N ILE A 192 -12.35 2.93 6.25
CA ILE A 192 -13.82 2.97 6.28
C ILE A 192 -14.33 3.01 7.72
N ALA A 193 -13.71 2.25 8.63
CA ALA A 193 -14.08 2.24 10.05
C ALA A 193 -13.82 3.61 10.71
N LEU A 194 -12.66 4.22 10.46
CA LEU A 194 -12.38 5.57 10.94
C LEU A 194 -13.31 6.59 10.29
N PHE A 195 -13.58 6.46 9.00
CA PHE A 195 -14.52 7.33 8.30
C PHE A 195 -15.91 7.28 8.94
N TYR A 196 -16.41 6.08 9.21
CA TYR A 196 -17.65 5.87 9.94
C TYR A 196 -17.59 6.53 11.32
N ILE A 197 -16.56 6.24 12.14
CA ILE A 197 -16.45 6.78 13.51
C ILE A 197 -16.46 8.31 13.51
N PHE A 198 -15.75 8.94 12.58
CA PHE A 198 -15.65 10.40 12.46
C PHE A 198 -16.73 11.04 11.57
N SER A 199 -17.78 10.28 11.24
CA SER A 199 -19.02 10.76 10.62
C SER A 199 -20.23 10.68 11.55
N HIS A 200 -20.06 10.13 12.77
CA HIS A 200 -21.16 9.81 13.70
C HIS A 200 -20.85 10.36 15.10
N GLU A 201 -21.84 10.49 15.96
CA GLU A 201 -21.71 10.99 17.34
C GLU A 201 -21.01 10.01 18.31
N LEU A 202 -19.75 9.66 18.03
CA LEU A 202 -18.93 8.74 18.84
C LEU A 202 -17.84 9.48 19.62
N PHE A 203 -18.17 10.60 20.24
CA PHE A 203 -17.22 11.58 20.78
C PHE A 203 -16.08 10.99 21.65
N ARG A 204 -16.41 10.13 22.64
CA ARG A 204 -15.37 9.51 23.50
C ARG A 204 -14.38 8.64 22.72
N LEU A 205 -14.88 7.91 21.72
CA LEU A 205 -14.04 7.07 20.86
C LEU A 205 -13.25 7.93 19.88
N GLN A 206 -13.86 8.99 19.33
CA GLN A 206 -13.19 9.95 18.46
C GLN A 206 -12.01 10.62 19.15
N ASP A 207 -12.17 11.11 20.38
CA ASP A 207 -11.11 11.79 21.13
C ASP A 207 -9.90 10.87 21.34
N ALA A 208 -10.15 9.63 21.80
CA ALA A 208 -9.09 8.65 22.02
C ALA A 208 -8.38 8.24 20.72
N LEU A 209 -9.14 7.98 19.65
CA LEU A 209 -8.58 7.59 18.35
C LEU A 209 -7.86 8.76 17.66
N TYR A 210 -8.36 9.98 17.80
CA TYR A 210 -7.72 11.19 17.27
C TYR A 210 -6.38 11.42 17.95
N ALA A 211 -6.34 11.40 19.29
CA ALA A 211 -5.11 11.60 20.06
C ALA A 211 -4.06 10.52 19.74
N TRP A 212 -4.46 9.25 19.72
CA TRP A 212 -3.57 8.15 19.35
C TRP A 212 -3.07 8.25 17.91
N SER A 213 -3.97 8.49 16.94
CA SER A 213 -3.61 8.57 15.53
C SER A 213 -2.67 9.74 15.24
N ARG A 214 -2.86 10.87 15.95
CA ARG A 214 -2.02 12.05 15.85
C ARG A 214 -0.63 11.81 16.44
N ALA A 215 -0.55 11.22 17.63
CA ALA A 215 0.72 10.91 18.30
C ALA A 215 1.56 9.90 17.50
N SER A 216 0.92 8.85 17.01
CA SER A 216 1.57 7.79 16.20
C SER A 216 1.81 8.17 14.74
N HIS A 217 1.37 9.37 14.31
CA HIS A 217 1.43 9.82 12.92
C HIS A 217 0.78 8.82 11.93
N LEU A 218 -0.26 8.09 12.35
CA LEU A 218 -0.89 7.09 11.48
C LEU A 218 -1.93 7.72 10.55
N VAL A 219 -2.65 8.74 11.03
CA VAL A 219 -3.80 9.33 10.35
C VAL A 219 -3.84 10.84 10.57
N GLU A 220 -4.11 11.58 9.49
CA GLU A 220 -4.49 12.98 9.52
C GLU A 220 -6.02 13.09 9.43
N ILE A 221 -6.65 13.47 10.53
CA ILE A 221 -8.09 13.65 10.64
C ILE A 221 -8.37 15.15 10.61
N THR A 222 -9.23 15.60 9.69
CA THR A 222 -9.54 17.02 9.51
C THR A 222 -11.03 17.22 9.31
N ASN A 223 -11.67 18.01 10.18
CA ASN A 223 -13.07 18.38 10.01
C ASN A 223 -13.28 19.11 8.68
N MET A 224 -14.28 18.67 7.91
CA MET A 224 -14.55 19.22 6.59
C MET A 224 -15.43 20.46 6.64
N ASP A 225 -16.36 20.49 7.59
CA ASP A 225 -17.32 21.58 7.80
C ASP A 225 -17.58 21.69 9.31
N PRO A 226 -17.40 22.87 9.93
CA PRO A 226 -17.71 23.06 11.36
C PRO A 226 -19.18 22.78 11.73
N ALA A 227 -20.11 22.86 10.78
CA ALA A 227 -21.54 22.65 11.01
C ALA A 227 -21.97 21.17 10.92
N ILE A 228 -21.08 20.28 10.48
CA ILE A 228 -21.41 18.88 10.19
C ILE A 228 -20.37 17.96 10.82
N ILE A 229 -20.82 16.83 11.38
CA ILE A 229 -19.94 15.79 11.91
C ILE A 229 -19.44 14.95 10.74
N LEU A 230 -18.43 15.47 10.03
CA LEU A 230 -17.75 14.77 8.95
C LEU A 230 -16.27 15.18 8.91
N SER A 231 -15.40 14.20 9.13
CA SER A 231 -13.96 14.38 8.96
C SER A 231 -13.42 13.71 7.70
N ARG A 232 -12.44 14.37 7.09
CA ARG A 232 -11.51 13.76 6.15
C ARG A 232 -10.60 12.79 6.90
N ILE A 233 -10.47 11.55 6.40
CA ILE A 233 -9.56 10.54 6.92
C ILE A 233 -8.41 10.30 5.92
N PHE A 234 -7.29 10.98 6.14
CA PHE A 234 -6.11 10.85 5.28
C PHE A 234 -5.03 10.01 5.95
N MET A 235 -4.53 8.98 5.28
CA MET A 235 -3.38 8.19 5.73
C MET A 235 -2.38 8.06 4.59
N GLN A 236 -1.09 8.21 4.88
CA GLN A 236 -0.02 8.06 3.89
C GLN A 236 -0.02 6.62 3.31
N SER A 237 -0.42 5.63 4.12
CA SER A 237 -0.62 4.24 3.71
C SER A 237 -1.68 4.04 2.62
N GLN A 238 -2.61 4.97 2.41
CA GLN A 238 -3.62 4.87 1.35
C GLN A 238 -3.01 4.88 -0.06
N ILE A 239 -1.75 5.29 -0.23
CA ILE A 239 -1.02 5.11 -1.50
C ILE A 239 -0.97 3.64 -1.92
N TRP A 240 -0.89 2.71 -0.97
CA TRP A 240 -0.92 1.27 -1.23
C TRP A 240 -2.28 0.78 -1.70
N LEU A 241 -3.37 1.46 -1.33
CA LEU A 241 -4.70 1.17 -1.90
C LEU A 241 -4.73 1.51 -3.38
N VAL A 242 -4.11 2.63 -3.80
CA VAL A 242 -4.04 3.03 -5.21
C VAL A 242 -3.28 1.96 -6.01
N PHE A 243 -2.09 1.56 -5.55
CA PHE A 243 -1.34 0.46 -6.17
C PHE A 243 -2.12 -0.86 -6.19
N GLY A 244 -2.78 -1.18 -5.07
CA GLY A 244 -3.63 -2.36 -4.92
C GLY A 244 -4.77 -2.40 -5.93
N VAL A 245 -5.48 -1.29 -6.13
CA VAL A 245 -6.56 -1.17 -7.11
C VAL A 245 -6.06 -1.50 -8.51
N PHE A 246 -4.92 -0.95 -8.95
CA PHE A 246 -4.39 -1.25 -10.29
C PHE A 246 -3.96 -2.70 -10.44
N MET A 247 -3.31 -3.26 -9.43
CA MET A 247 -2.95 -4.68 -9.44
C MET A 247 -4.19 -5.57 -9.53
N LEU A 248 -5.22 -5.29 -8.73
CA LEU A 248 -6.47 -6.05 -8.70
C LEU A 248 -7.30 -5.86 -9.98
N LEU A 249 -7.29 -4.68 -10.60
CA LEU A 249 -7.88 -4.46 -11.91
C LEU A 249 -7.17 -5.28 -13.00
N GLY A 250 -5.84 -5.40 -12.93
CA GLY A 250 -5.09 -6.31 -13.79
C GLY A 250 -5.49 -7.77 -13.61
N VAL A 251 -5.62 -8.23 -12.36
CA VAL A 251 -6.11 -9.59 -12.03
C VAL A 251 -7.54 -9.81 -12.55
N LEU A 252 -8.42 -8.82 -12.36
CA LEU A 252 -9.79 -8.84 -12.87
C LEU A 252 -9.80 -8.95 -14.40
N PHE A 253 -9.01 -8.14 -15.11
CA PHE A 253 -8.92 -8.17 -16.57
C PHE A 253 -8.43 -9.53 -17.06
N MET A 254 -7.35 -10.06 -16.48
CA MET A 254 -6.82 -11.38 -16.84
C MET A 254 -7.84 -12.49 -16.61
N SER A 255 -8.62 -12.40 -15.51
CA SER A 255 -9.69 -13.35 -15.21
C SER A 255 -10.81 -13.29 -16.25
N LEU A 256 -11.24 -12.09 -16.66
CA LEU A 256 -12.26 -11.91 -17.69
C LEU A 256 -11.80 -12.41 -19.06
N ARG A 257 -10.53 -12.16 -19.42
CA ARG A 257 -9.92 -12.64 -20.66
C ARG A 257 -9.85 -14.17 -20.70
N ALA A 258 -9.48 -14.79 -19.57
CA ALA A 258 -9.46 -16.25 -19.43
C ALA A 258 -10.87 -16.85 -19.58
N SER A 259 -11.88 -16.28 -18.90
CA SER A 259 -13.28 -16.74 -19.03
C SER A 259 -13.82 -16.62 -20.45
N ALA A 260 -13.47 -15.55 -21.18
CA ALA A 260 -13.89 -15.37 -22.57
C ALA A 260 -13.23 -16.38 -23.53
N SER A 261 -12.02 -16.84 -23.20
CA SER A 261 -11.28 -17.82 -24.01
C SER A 261 -11.81 -19.25 -23.76
N ALA A 262 -12.08 -19.59 -22.49
CA ALA A 262 -12.66 -20.88 -22.11
C ALA A 262 -14.06 -21.11 -22.69
N ALA A 263 -14.90 -20.06 -22.74
CA ALA A 263 -16.24 -20.14 -23.33
C ALA A 263 -16.24 -20.42 -24.84
N LYS A 264 -15.18 -20.03 -25.56
CA LYS A 264 -15.03 -20.36 -26.99
C LYS A 264 -14.62 -21.81 -27.21
N GLN A 265 -13.72 -22.32 -26.36
CA GLN A 265 -13.20 -23.68 -26.47
C GLN A 265 -14.28 -24.73 -26.18
N SER A 266 -15.25 -24.42 -25.31
CA SER A 266 -16.43 -25.27 -25.07
C SER A 266 -17.46 -25.26 -26.21
N TYR A 267 -17.38 -24.32 -27.16
CA TYR A 267 -18.33 -24.20 -28.28
C TYR A 267 -17.79 -24.88 -29.56
N GLN A 268 -16.54 -25.31 -29.56
CA GLN A 268 -15.92 -25.98 -30.70
C GLN A 268 -16.21 -27.49 -30.57
N ARG A 269 -17.22 -27.95 -31.33
CA ARG A 269 -17.56 -29.37 -31.53
C ARG A 269 -16.47 -30.04 -32.35
N ASP A 270 -16.03 -31.23 -31.97
CA ASP A 270 -15.28 -32.12 -32.87
C ASP A 270 -16.19 -32.50 -34.06
N ASP A 271 -15.61 -32.82 -35.23
CA ASP A 271 -16.34 -33.21 -36.45
C ASP A 271 -17.29 -34.42 -36.24
N ASP A 272 -17.08 -35.20 -35.18
CA ASP A 272 -17.90 -36.36 -34.79
C ASP A 272 -19.05 -36.02 -33.80
N GLY A 273 -19.31 -34.75 -33.51
CA GLY A 273 -20.45 -34.32 -32.70
C GLY A 273 -20.35 -34.59 -31.18
N HIS A 274 -19.23 -35.16 -30.70
CA HIS A 274 -18.99 -35.39 -29.28
C HIS A 274 -18.49 -34.14 -28.54
N LEU A 275 -19.12 -33.83 -27.39
CA LEU A 275 -18.68 -32.78 -26.46
C LEU A 275 -17.40 -33.25 -25.74
N LYS A 276 -16.22 -32.78 -26.17
CA LYS A 276 -15.01 -32.96 -25.37
C LYS A 276 -14.98 -31.98 -24.20
N GLY A 277 -15.16 -32.54 -23.01
CA GLY A 277 -14.71 -31.97 -21.74
C GLY A 277 -15.69 -30.97 -21.12
N GLU A 278 -16.53 -31.44 -20.19
CA GLU A 278 -17.05 -30.51 -19.19
C GLU A 278 -15.85 -29.91 -18.42
N PRO A 279 -15.75 -28.57 -18.31
CA PRO A 279 -14.77 -27.99 -17.41
C PRO A 279 -15.05 -28.53 -16.01
N LYS A 280 -14.11 -29.30 -15.45
CA LYS A 280 -14.22 -29.91 -14.11
C LYS A 280 -14.84 -28.91 -13.15
N ARG A 281 -15.95 -29.29 -12.51
CA ARG A 281 -16.79 -28.46 -11.63
C ARG A 281 -15.95 -27.67 -10.61
N ASP A 282 -14.86 -28.27 -10.12
CA ASP A 282 -13.93 -27.67 -9.15
C ASP A 282 -13.16 -26.46 -9.71
N HIS A 283 -12.82 -26.46 -11.00
CA HIS A 283 -12.07 -25.36 -11.60
C HIS A 283 -12.94 -24.11 -11.79
N LYS A 284 -14.24 -24.30 -12.10
CA LYS A 284 -15.24 -23.22 -12.16
C LYS A 284 -15.47 -22.59 -10.79
N ILE A 285 -15.63 -23.40 -9.73
CA ILE A 285 -15.85 -22.91 -8.36
C ILE A 285 -14.62 -22.15 -7.82
N ALA A 286 -13.40 -22.67 -8.07
CA ALA A 286 -12.16 -21.98 -7.69
C ALA A 286 -11.97 -20.64 -8.44
N SER A 287 -12.37 -20.56 -9.72
CA SER A 287 -12.30 -19.30 -10.47
C SER A 287 -13.34 -18.26 -10.01
N ALA A 288 -14.54 -18.71 -9.63
CA ALA A 288 -15.62 -17.83 -9.16
C ALA A 288 -15.32 -17.23 -7.78
N SER A 289 -14.79 -18.03 -6.85
CA SER A 289 -14.38 -17.56 -5.52
C SER A 289 -13.22 -16.56 -5.59
N GLY A 290 -12.23 -16.79 -6.44
CA GLY A 290 -11.14 -15.84 -6.68
C GLY A 290 -11.61 -14.50 -7.27
N LEU A 291 -12.54 -14.54 -8.22
CA LEU A 291 -13.15 -13.34 -8.81
C LEU A 291 -13.96 -12.54 -7.77
N ALA A 292 -14.75 -13.23 -6.94
CA ALA A 292 -15.52 -12.61 -5.87
C ALA A 292 -14.61 -11.92 -4.84
N MET A 293 -13.53 -12.59 -4.41
CA MET A 293 -12.54 -12.01 -3.49
C MET A 293 -11.85 -10.78 -4.10
N THR A 294 -11.45 -10.86 -5.37
CA THR A 294 -10.83 -9.73 -6.10
C THR A 294 -11.79 -8.55 -6.19
N THR A 295 -13.05 -8.82 -6.50
CA THR A 295 -14.10 -7.80 -6.60
C THR A 295 -14.39 -7.15 -5.25
N GLY A 296 -14.50 -7.95 -4.18
CA GLY A 296 -14.70 -7.44 -2.82
C GLY A 296 -13.56 -6.54 -2.36
N LEU A 297 -12.31 -6.95 -2.59
CA LEU A 297 -11.14 -6.12 -2.26
C LEU A 297 -11.07 -4.83 -3.09
N LEU A 298 -11.47 -4.87 -4.37
CA LEU A 298 -11.58 -3.67 -5.20
C LEU A 298 -12.62 -2.69 -4.64
N ILE A 299 -13.81 -3.18 -4.27
CA ILE A 299 -14.87 -2.36 -3.68
C ILE A 299 -14.38 -1.71 -2.38
N LEU A 300 -13.78 -2.49 -1.48
CA LEU A 300 -13.25 -1.96 -0.22
C LEU A 300 -12.14 -0.91 -0.44
N SER A 301 -11.20 -1.20 -1.34
CA SER A 301 -10.08 -0.29 -1.61
C SER A 301 -10.53 1.03 -2.23
N LEU A 302 -11.44 0.97 -3.21
CA LEU A 302 -12.01 2.17 -3.82
C LEU A 302 -12.89 2.94 -2.85
N ALA A 303 -13.72 2.27 -2.05
CA ALA A 303 -14.52 2.92 -1.02
C ALA A 303 -13.64 3.65 0.00
N ALA A 304 -12.54 3.03 0.45
CA ALA A 304 -11.56 3.68 1.31
C ALA A 304 -10.89 4.91 0.66
N ILE A 305 -10.51 4.84 -0.62
CA ILE A 305 -9.95 5.99 -1.35
C ILE A 305 -11.00 7.11 -1.48
N ILE A 306 -12.27 6.77 -1.74
CA ILE A 306 -13.36 7.76 -1.81
C ILE A 306 -13.59 8.39 -0.43
N ALA A 307 -13.70 7.59 0.63
CA ALA A 307 -13.86 8.03 2.02
C ALA A 307 -12.69 8.88 2.52
N SER A 308 -11.50 8.74 1.94
CA SER A 308 -10.35 9.59 2.28
C SER A 308 -10.52 11.05 1.86
N PHE A 309 -11.46 11.34 0.93
CA PHE A 309 -11.66 12.64 0.31
C PHE A 309 -10.37 13.29 -0.27
N SER A 310 -9.40 12.46 -0.63
CA SER A 310 -8.15 12.87 -1.25
C SER A 310 -8.33 13.05 -2.75
N ARG A 311 -8.48 14.30 -3.20
CA ARG A 311 -8.60 14.63 -4.63
C ARG A 311 -7.40 14.16 -5.46
N SER A 312 -6.20 14.19 -4.90
CA SER A 312 -5.01 13.68 -5.58
C SER A 312 -5.11 12.18 -5.84
N PHE A 313 -5.70 11.40 -4.92
CA PHE A 313 -5.96 9.98 -5.17
C PHE A 313 -7.07 9.77 -6.19
N TRP A 314 -8.14 10.57 -6.16
CA TRP A 314 -9.21 10.48 -7.16
C TRP A 314 -8.70 10.80 -8.57
N LEU A 315 -7.88 11.85 -8.70
CA LEU A 315 -7.24 12.23 -9.96
C LEU A 315 -6.27 11.14 -10.43
N SER A 316 -5.43 10.61 -9.54
CA SER A 316 -4.51 9.51 -9.85
C SER A 316 -5.25 8.27 -10.33
N LEU A 317 -6.39 7.93 -9.70
CA LEU A 317 -7.23 6.81 -10.12
C LEU A 317 -7.78 7.03 -11.53
N ALA A 318 -8.35 8.20 -11.79
CA ALA A 318 -8.94 8.53 -13.09
C ALA A 318 -7.90 8.49 -14.22
N ILE A 319 -6.77 9.20 -14.05
CA ILE A 319 -5.71 9.27 -15.06
C ILE A 319 -5.15 7.87 -15.34
N THR A 320 -4.81 7.13 -14.29
CA THR A 320 -4.17 5.82 -14.46
C THR A 320 -5.15 4.79 -15.03
N PHE A 321 -6.46 4.89 -14.75
CA PHE A 321 -7.48 4.07 -15.40
C PHE A 321 -7.59 4.37 -16.90
N ILE A 322 -7.56 5.65 -17.29
CA ILE A 322 -7.54 6.06 -18.71
C ILE A 322 -6.28 5.49 -19.40
N VAL A 323 -5.11 5.65 -18.78
CA VAL A 323 -3.86 5.10 -19.30
C VAL A 323 -3.93 3.58 -19.42
N LEU A 324 -4.48 2.87 -18.42
CA LEU A 324 -4.68 1.43 -18.47
C LEU A 324 -5.54 1.02 -19.67
N VAL A 325 -6.68 1.69 -19.87
CA VAL A 325 -7.57 1.44 -21.03
C VAL A 325 -6.85 1.72 -22.35
N ALA A 326 -6.08 2.81 -22.44
CA ALA A 326 -5.29 3.14 -23.61
C ALA A 326 -4.21 2.08 -23.90
N VAL A 327 -3.53 1.57 -22.86
CA VAL A 327 -2.55 0.47 -22.99
C VAL A 327 -3.22 -0.81 -23.48
N LEU A 328 -4.39 -1.16 -22.93
CA LEU A 328 -5.15 -2.34 -23.36
C LEU A 328 -5.53 -2.27 -24.84
N LEU A 329 -5.95 -1.10 -25.32
CA LEU A 329 -6.36 -0.89 -26.72
C LEU A 329 -5.17 -0.71 -27.68
N ALA A 330 -4.21 0.15 -27.36
CA ALA A 330 -3.15 0.56 -28.29
C ALA A 330 -1.93 -0.38 -28.26
N VAL A 331 -1.54 -0.86 -27.07
CA VAL A 331 -0.34 -1.68 -26.89
C VAL A 331 -0.69 -3.16 -26.93
N MET A 332 -1.66 -3.59 -26.11
CA MET A 332 -2.07 -5.00 -26.05
C MET A 332 -3.03 -5.39 -27.20
N ARG A 333 -3.55 -4.41 -27.95
CA ARG A 333 -4.45 -4.61 -29.10
C ARG A 333 -5.66 -5.48 -28.77
N GLU A 334 -6.20 -5.29 -27.57
CA GLU A 334 -7.35 -6.05 -27.09
C GLU A 334 -8.64 -5.65 -27.82
N LYS A 335 -9.55 -6.62 -27.98
CA LYS A 335 -10.81 -6.38 -28.69
C LYS A 335 -11.69 -5.40 -27.93
N LEU A 336 -12.30 -4.45 -28.63
CA LEU A 336 -13.17 -3.42 -28.05
C LEU A 336 -14.29 -4.01 -27.18
N LYS A 337 -14.85 -5.17 -27.57
CA LYS A 337 -15.87 -5.88 -26.77
C LYS A 337 -15.34 -6.36 -25.40
N THR A 338 -14.10 -6.85 -25.34
CA THR A 338 -13.47 -7.29 -24.09
C THR A 338 -13.16 -6.11 -23.19
N VAL A 339 -12.59 -5.05 -23.78
CA VAL A 339 -12.27 -3.81 -23.05
C VAL A 339 -13.56 -3.13 -22.56
N GLY A 340 -14.61 -3.08 -23.38
CA GLY A 340 -15.92 -2.55 -22.98
C GLY A 340 -16.56 -3.31 -21.82
N ARG A 341 -16.47 -4.65 -21.80
CA ARG A 341 -16.90 -5.47 -20.66
C ARG A 341 -16.10 -5.17 -19.39
N PHE A 342 -14.78 -5.04 -19.52
CA PHE A 342 -13.91 -4.68 -18.40
C PHE A 342 -14.27 -3.30 -17.83
N ILE A 343 -14.45 -2.30 -18.70
CA ILE A 343 -14.88 -0.95 -18.30
C ILE A 343 -16.24 -1.01 -17.59
N ALA A 344 -17.22 -1.71 -18.14
CA ALA A 344 -18.55 -1.84 -17.52
C ALA A 344 -18.48 -2.43 -16.11
N ILE A 345 -17.70 -3.49 -15.91
CA ILE A 345 -17.52 -4.12 -14.59
C ILE A 345 -16.76 -3.18 -13.63
N ALA A 346 -15.67 -2.55 -14.09
CA ALA A 346 -14.90 -1.61 -13.28
C ALA A 346 -15.75 -0.40 -12.85
N THR A 347 -16.58 0.14 -13.74
CA THR A 347 -17.55 1.19 -13.43
C THR A 347 -18.58 0.72 -12.42
N GLY A 348 -19.14 -0.48 -12.58
CA GLY A 348 -20.08 -1.07 -11.63
C GLY A 348 -19.46 -1.22 -10.22
N ILE A 349 -18.20 -1.65 -10.14
CA ILE A 349 -17.43 -1.69 -8.90
C ILE A 349 -17.27 -0.28 -8.30
N GLY A 350 -16.99 0.73 -9.11
CA GLY A 350 -16.92 2.13 -8.68
C GLY A 350 -18.25 2.62 -8.08
N VAL A 351 -19.37 2.33 -8.73
CA VAL A 351 -20.72 2.67 -8.23
C VAL A 351 -21.01 1.99 -6.90
N LEU A 352 -20.70 0.69 -6.77
CA LEU A 352 -20.86 -0.04 -5.51
C LEU A 352 -19.97 0.54 -4.39
N SER A 353 -18.77 1.00 -4.74
CA SER A 353 -17.84 1.64 -3.80
C SER A 353 -18.37 2.97 -3.28
N VAL A 354 -18.94 3.80 -4.17
CA VAL A 354 -19.64 5.05 -3.78
C VAL A 354 -20.84 4.73 -2.89
N GLY A 355 -21.64 3.72 -3.26
CA GLY A 355 -22.77 3.26 -2.46
C GLY A 355 -22.34 2.84 -1.05
N LEU A 356 -21.25 2.10 -0.92
CA LEU A 356 -20.71 1.70 0.39
C LEU A 356 -20.30 2.91 1.23
N VAL A 357 -19.69 3.94 0.65
CA VAL A 357 -19.36 5.18 1.37
C VAL A 357 -20.60 5.92 1.82
N ILE A 358 -21.61 6.06 0.96
CA ILE A 358 -22.88 6.72 1.30
C ILE A 358 -23.58 5.95 2.44
N ILE A 359 -23.67 4.63 2.33
CA ILE A 359 -24.24 3.77 3.38
C ILE A 359 -23.47 3.94 4.69
N SER A 360 -22.14 3.93 4.63
CA SER A 360 -21.30 4.10 5.83
C SER A 360 -21.46 5.48 6.46
N MET A 361 -21.73 6.51 5.66
CA MET A 361 -21.88 7.89 6.14
C MET A 361 -23.28 8.17 6.70
N GLN A 362 -24.32 7.58 6.12
CA GLN A 362 -25.73 7.81 6.48
C GLN A 362 -26.31 6.73 7.40
N PHE A 363 -25.47 5.83 7.90
CA PHE A 363 -25.95 4.77 8.77
C PHE A 363 -26.58 5.40 10.03
N PRO A 364 -27.81 5.01 10.43
CA PRO A 364 -28.57 5.76 11.43
C PRO A 364 -28.13 5.52 12.89
N ILE A 365 -27.07 4.73 13.09
CA ILE A 365 -26.60 4.32 14.41
C ILE A 365 -25.10 4.58 14.48
N PRO A 366 -24.60 5.45 15.37
CA PRO A 366 -25.29 6.57 16.02
C PRO A 366 -25.85 7.58 15.00
N GLN A 367 -26.43 8.71 15.44
CA GLN A 367 -26.88 9.71 14.47
C GLN A 367 -25.68 10.30 13.70
N SER A 368 -25.90 10.55 12.41
CA SER A 368 -24.97 11.22 11.50
C SER A 368 -25.64 12.48 10.96
N THR A 369 -24.90 13.59 10.94
CA THR A 369 -25.35 14.86 10.33
C THR A 369 -24.81 15.02 8.91
N ALA A 370 -24.07 14.04 8.39
CA ALA A 370 -23.37 14.12 7.12
C ALA A 370 -24.32 13.99 5.91
N SER A 371 -24.20 14.91 4.95
CA SER A 371 -25.00 14.92 3.71
C SER A 371 -24.22 14.37 2.51
N PRO A 372 -24.84 13.55 1.63
CA PRO A 372 -24.28 13.15 0.32
C PRO A 372 -23.87 14.30 -0.58
N ASP A 373 -24.49 15.48 -0.41
CA ASP A 373 -24.13 16.68 -1.17
C ASP A 373 -22.69 17.12 -0.92
N LEU A 374 -22.08 16.73 0.21
CA LEU A 374 -20.69 17.04 0.51
C LEU A 374 -19.73 16.34 -0.47
N ILE A 375 -20.02 15.12 -0.89
CA ILE A 375 -19.22 14.41 -1.91
C ILE A 375 -19.31 15.15 -3.24
N LYS A 376 -20.53 15.56 -3.63
CA LYS A 376 -20.78 16.33 -4.85
C LYS A 376 -20.08 17.70 -4.81
N ASN A 377 -20.18 18.41 -3.69
CA ASN A 377 -19.54 19.72 -3.47
C ASN A 377 -18.02 19.61 -3.48
N ARG A 378 -17.46 18.52 -2.92
CA ARG A 378 -16.02 18.27 -2.91
C ARG A 378 -15.48 17.97 -4.32
N ALA A 379 -16.25 17.25 -5.14
CA ALA A 379 -15.93 16.98 -6.53
C ALA A 379 -16.03 18.25 -7.41
N GLY A 380 -16.94 19.18 -7.09
CA GLY A 380 -17.19 20.38 -7.89
C GLY A 380 -16.35 21.62 -7.56
N LYS A 381 -15.91 21.82 -6.30
CA LYS A 381 -15.14 23.01 -5.89
C LYS A 381 -13.63 22.77 -5.99
N PHE A 382 -12.95 23.46 -6.91
CA PHE A 382 -11.48 23.36 -7.12
C PHE A 382 -10.67 24.55 -6.60
N THR A 383 -11.33 25.63 -6.16
CA THR A 383 -10.68 26.91 -5.78
C THR A 383 -10.83 27.19 -4.28
N GLY A 384 -9.83 27.85 -3.67
CA GLY A 384 -9.91 28.38 -2.30
C GLY A 384 -9.43 27.47 -1.17
N GLU A 385 -8.72 26.37 -1.44
CA GLU A 385 -8.21 25.47 -0.39
C GLU A 385 -6.79 25.79 0.07
N ALA A 386 -6.65 26.00 1.39
CA ALA A 386 -5.39 26.35 2.04
C ALA A 386 -4.24 25.35 1.79
N ALA A 387 -4.55 24.05 1.69
CA ALA A 387 -3.55 23.02 1.45
C ALA A 387 -2.96 23.08 0.03
N VAL A 388 -3.76 23.49 -0.96
CA VAL A 388 -3.32 23.64 -2.35
C VAL A 388 -2.53 24.94 -2.47
N SER A 389 -3.03 26.05 -1.92
CA SER A 389 -2.34 27.34 -1.99
C SER A 389 -0.96 27.32 -1.32
N SER A 390 -0.81 26.62 -0.18
CA SER A 390 0.49 26.46 0.49
C SER A 390 1.52 25.70 -0.36
N ARG A 391 1.13 24.58 -1.00
CA ARG A 391 2.05 23.82 -1.87
C ARG A 391 2.43 24.59 -3.13
N TYR A 392 1.46 25.29 -3.74
CA TYR A 392 1.76 26.15 -4.89
C TYR A 392 2.68 27.32 -4.51
N ALA A 393 2.54 27.87 -3.30
CA ALA A 393 3.42 28.93 -2.80
C ALA A 393 4.88 28.47 -2.66
N GLN A 394 5.13 27.17 -2.43
CA GLN A 394 6.49 26.61 -2.33
C GLN A 394 7.17 26.41 -3.70
N ILE A 395 6.40 26.28 -4.80
CA ILE A 395 6.97 26.00 -6.13
C ILE A 395 7.91 27.12 -6.58
N LYS A 396 7.52 28.39 -6.40
CA LYS A 396 8.33 29.53 -6.84
C LYS A 396 9.68 29.61 -6.10
N PRO A 397 9.74 29.59 -4.76
CA PRO A 397 11.01 29.53 -4.02
C PRO A 397 11.89 28.32 -4.39
N LEU A 398 11.29 27.15 -4.61
CA LEU A 398 12.03 25.95 -5.02
C LEU A 398 12.65 26.12 -6.41
N LEU A 399 11.90 26.65 -7.37
CA LEU A 399 12.42 26.92 -8.72
C LEU A 399 13.52 27.99 -8.71
N GLU A 400 13.41 29.01 -7.87
CA GLU A 400 14.46 30.01 -7.67
C GLU A 400 15.73 29.37 -7.08
N SER A 401 15.57 28.48 -6.10
CA SER A 401 16.70 27.75 -5.50
C SER A 401 17.38 26.80 -6.49
N ILE A 402 16.61 26.10 -7.33
CA ILE A 402 17.14 25.21 -8.38
C ILE A 402 17.96 26.00 -9.40
N LYS A 403 17.55 27.23 -9.74
CA LYS A 403 18.28 28.10 -10.69
C LYS A 403 19.67 28.50 -10.20
N ASN A 404 19.91 28.52 -8.88
CA ASN A 404 21.22 28.87 -8.33
C ASN A 404 22.26 27.76 -8.57
N HIS A 405 21.83 26.50 -8.65
CA HIS A 405 22.73 25.35 -8.83
C HIS A 405 22.15 24.33 -9.85
N PRO A 406 21.99 24.71 -11.13
CA PRO A 406 21.18 23.94 -12.09
C PRO A 406 21.85 22.65 -12.57
N VAL A 407 23.18 22.56 -12.53
CA VAL A 407 23.95 21.42 -13.08
C VAL A 407 24.34 20.43 -11.99
N LEU A 408 25.04 20.91 -10.95
CA LEU A 408 25.58 20.05 -9.89
C LEU A 408 24.62 19.86 -8.71
N GLY A 409 23.55 20.64 -8.66
CA GLY A 409 22.64 20.71 -7.51
C GLY A 409 23.25 21.43 -6.31
N SER A 410 22.42 21.66 -5.29
CA SER A 410 22.86 22.29 -4.04
C SER A 410 23.59 21.32 -3.10
N GLY A 411 23.49 20.01 -3.33
CA GLY A 411 23.94 18.97 -2.41
C GLY A 411 22.92 18.67 -1.30
N PHE A 412 23.02 17.51 -0.67
CA PHE A 412 22.19 17.16 0.48
C PHE A 412 22.49 18.06 1.68
N GLY A 413 21.50 18.26 2.55
CA GLY A 413 21.60 19.10 3.75
C GLY A 413 21.53 20.60 3.48
N THR A 414 21.07 21.00 2.29
CA THR A 414 20.85 22.42 1.96
C THR A 414 19.50 22.86 2.50
N SER A 415 19.49 23.88 3.38
CA SER A 415 18.29 24.46 3.98
C SER A 415 18.01 25.87 3.51
#